data_AF-A0AA36B516-F1
#
_entry.id   AF-A0AA36B516-F1
#
_cell.length_a   1.000
_cell.length_b   1.000
_cell.length_c   1.000
_cell.angle_alpha   90.00
_cell.angle_beta   90.00
_cell.angle_gamma   90.00
#
_symmetry.space_group_name_H-M   'P 1'
#
loop_
_entity.id
_entity.type
_entity.pdbx_description
1 polymer ?
#
loop_
_entity_poly.entity_id
_entity_poly.type
_entity_poly.pdbx_seq_one_letter_code
_entity_poly.pdbx_strand_id
1 'polypeptide(L)'
;MTQPPPPAPAPEESLQAAMINKDEIPAVLAPVYEEWYHGPLSRKEAELLLEHEGDFLVRESTTTQGQFVLSGRHSAGVKHLLLIDPEGVVRTKDCKFDSISHLVNYHKDNHFPILTQGTELHLLEPVVCNK
;
A
#
# COMPACT_ATOMS: atom_id res chain seq x y z
N MET A 1 -6.87 -37.34 19.68
CA MET A 1 -6.93 -35.88 19.60
C MET A 1 -5.51 -35.35 19.46
N THR A 2 -5.06 -35.05 18.24
CA THR A 2 -3.81 -34.32 18.00
C THR A 2 -4.04 -33.48 16.75
N GLN A 3 -4.10 -32.16 16.92
CA GLN A 3 -4.21 -31.20 15.81
C GLN A 3 -2.99 -31.33 14.88
N PRO A 4 -3.14 -31.06 13.57
CA PRO A 4 -1.99 -30.86 12.69
C PRO A 4 -1.22 -29.59 13.11
N PRO A 5 0.10 -29.52 12.85
CA PRO A 5 0.86 -28.29 13.06
C PRO A 5 0.35 -27.16 12.16
N PRO A 6 0.40 -25.89 12.59
CA PRO A 6 0.10 -24.76 11.72
C PRO A 6 1.06 -24.72 10.53
N PRO A 7 0.61 -24.29 9.34
CA PRO A 7 1.48 -24.09 8.19
C PRO A 7 2.58 -23.08 8.53
N ALA A 8 3.80 -23.37 8.09
CA ALA A 8 4.97 -22.51 8.21
C ALA A 8 4.67 -21.07 7.77
N PRO A 9 5.38 -20.05 8.33
CA PRO A 9 5.30 -18.69 7.82
C PRO A 9 5.55 -18.73 6.31
N ALA A 10 4.64 -18.10 5.54
CA ALA A 10 4.74 -18.01 4.10
C ALA A 10 6.14 -17.50 3.71
N PRO A 11 6.74 -17.99 2.60
CA PRO A 11 8.05 -17.54 2.16
C PRO A 11 8.02 -16.02 1.94
N GLU A 12 8.64 -15.31 2.86
CA GLU A 12 8.86 -13.87 2.82
C GLU A 12 10.03 -13.55 1.87
N GLU A 13 10.12 -14.21 0.72
CA GLU A 13 11.27 -14.04 -0.20
C GLU A 13 10.96 -14.59 -1.60
N SER A 14 10.14 -13.86 -2.38
CA SER A 14 10.18 -13.90 -3.85
C SER A 14 9.20 -12.88 -4.42
N LEU A 15 9.49 -11.60 -4.22
CA LEU A 15 9.24 -10.64 -5.27
C LEU A 15 10.63 -10.19 -5.69
N GLN A 16 11.12 -10.72 -6.81
CA GLN A 16 12.32 -10.20 -7.45
C GLN A 16 12.15 -8.69 -7.56
N ALA A 17 12.87 -7.95 -6.72
CA ALA A 17 13.04 -6.53 -6.86
C ALA A 17 13.77 -6.35 -8.19
N ALA A 18 13.02 -5.95 -9.22
CA ALA A 18 13.59 -5.32 -10.39
C ALA A 18 14.52 -4.22 -9.86
N MET A 19 15.78 -4.30 -10.25
CA MET A 19 16.82 -3.34 -9.90
C MET A 19 16.47 -2.05 -10.64
N ILE A 20 15.58 -1.24 -10.06
CA ILE A 20 15.22 0.07 -10.63
C ILE A 20 16.42 0.98 -10.38
N ASN A 21 16.95 1.53 -11.48
CA ASN A 21 18.11 2.40 -11.49
C ASN A 21 17.96 3.53 -10.46
N LYS A 22 19.04 3.75 -9.70
CA LYS A 22 19.12 4.51 -8.44
C LYS A 22 18.88 6.02 -8.56
N ASP A 23 18.62 6.54 -9.76
CA ASP A 23 18.74 7.98 -10.05
C ASP A 23 17.50 8.62 -10.71
N GLU A 24 16.40 7.88 -10.94
CA GLU A 24 15.26 8.42 -11.72
C GLU A 24 13.85 8.10 -11.17
N ILE A 25 13.69 7.89 -9.85
CA ILE A 25 12.35 8.10 -9.26
C ILE A 25 12.31 9.56 -8.80
N PRO A 26 11.70 10.47 -9.57
CA PRO A 26 11.65 11.85 -9.16
C PRO A 26 10.82 11.92 -7.87
N ALA A 27 11.40 12.53 -6.84
CA ALA A 27 10.74 12.86 -5.57
C ALA A 27 9.41 13.62 -5.75
N VAL A 28 9.11 14.08 -6.97
CA VAL A 28 7.86 14.75 -7.39
C VAL A 28 6.61 13.87 -7.26
N LEU A 29 6.73 12.54 -7.23
CA LEU A 29 5.57 11.64 -7.07
C LEU A 29 5.21 11.33 -5.62
N ALA A 30 6.08 11.67 -4.66
CA ALA A 30 5.85 11.37 -3.27
C ALA A 30 4.76 12.31 -2.69
N PRO A 31 3.68 11.77 -2.11
CA PRO A 31 2.60 12.57 -1.51
C PRO A 31 3.01 13.12 -0.12
N VAL A 32 4.14 13.84 -0.05
CA VAL A 32 4.76 14.31 1.21
C VAL A 32 3.85 15.23 2.01
N TYR A 33 2.94 15.93 1.34
CA TYR A 33 1.95 16.84 1.93
C TYR A 33 0.70 16.12 2.44
N GLU A 34 0.53 14.83 2.14
CA GLU A 34 -0.65 14.09 2.54
C GLU A 34 -0.50 13.53 3.96
N GLU A 35 -1.59 13.62 4.71
CA GLU A 35 -1.69 13.18 6.11
C GLU A 35 -1.57 11.66 6.23
N TRP A 36 -2.12 10.92 5.26
CA TRP A 36 -2.06 9.46 5.18
C TRP A 36 -0.72 8.91 4.68
N TYR A 37 0.22 9.77 4.29
CA TYR A 37 1.55 9.34 3.85
C TYR A 37 2.55 9.37 4.99
N HIS A 38 3.04 8.20 5.38
CA HIS A 38 3.94 8.01 6.52
C HIS A 38 5.43 7.90 6.11
N GLY A 39 5.75 8.02 4.83
CA GLY A 39 7.13 7.84 4.37
C GLY A 39 7.60 6.38 4.46
N PRO A 40 8.90 6.12 4.68
CA PRO A 40 9.45 4.77 4.77
C PRO A 40 8.99 4.09 6.07
N LEU A 41 7.90 3.33 5.96
CA LEU A 41 7.25 2.66 7.09
C LEU A 41 7.16 1.15 6.85
N SER A 42 7.47 0.37 7.89
CA SER A 42 7.50 -1.10 7.81
C SER A 42 6.10 -1.69 7.69
N ARG A 43 5.97 -2.86 7.06
CA ARG A 43 4.68 -3.57 6.95
C ARG A 43 4.01 -3.73 8.32
N LYS A 44 4.77 -4.21 9.29
CA LYS A 44 4.30 -4.46 10.65
C LYS A 44 3.84 -3.19 11.37
N GLU A 45 4.53 -2.07 11.16
CA GLU A 45 4.11 -0.78 11.72
C GLU A 45 2.83 -0.29 11.07
N ALA A 46 2.67 -0.47 9.76
CA ALA A 46 1.44 -0.11 9.06
C ALA A 46 0.26 -0.90 9.63
N GLU A 47 0.44 -2.20 9.83
CA GLU A 47 -0.60 -3.07 10.39
C GLU A 47 -1.01 -2.68 11.81
N LEU A 48 -0.08 -2.14 12.61
CA LEU A 48 -0.35 -1.65 13.96
C LEU A 48 -1.16 -0.34 13.98
N LEU A 49 -0.97 0.49 12.95
CA LEU A 49 -1.68 1.77 12.78
C LEU A 49 -3.10 1.59 12.20
N LEU A 50 -3.35 0.44 11.57
CA LEU A 50 -4.59 0.11 10.87
C LEU A 50 -5.51 -0.70 11.80
N GLU A 51 -6.27 -0.01 12.66
CA GLU A 51 -7.05 -0.62 13.74
C GLU A 51 -8.47 -1.02 13.28
N HIS A 52 -9.13 -0.15 12.53
CA HIS A 52 -10.53 -0.27 12.12
C HIS A 52 -10.68 -0.55 10.62
N GLU A 53 -11.75 -1.26 10.24
CA GLU A 53 -12.06 -1.51 8.84
C GLU A 53 -12.27 -0.20 8.07
N GLY A 54 -11.57 -0.05 6.94
CA GLY A 54 -11.58 1.19 6.17
C GLY A 54 -10.43 2.14 6.49
N ASP A 55 -9.66 1.88 7.56
CA ASP A 55 -8.41 2.60 7.81
C ASP A 55 -7.43 2.33 6.66
N PHE A 56 -6.72 3.37 6.24
CA PHE A 56 -5.69 3.23 5.23
C PHE A 56 -4.54 4.23 5.41
N LEU A 57 -3.37 3.84 4.92
CA LEU A 57 -2.18 4.68 4.84
C LEU A 57 -1.32 4.29 3.65
N VAL A 58 -0.54 5.23 3.14
CA VAL A 58 0.48 4.95 2.13
C VAL A 58 1.84 5.04 2.77
N ARG A 59 2.66 4.03 2.49
CA ARG A 59 4.05 3.95 2.91
C ARG A 59 4.96 3.77 1.72
N GLU A 60 6.15 4.33 1.82
CA GLU A 60 7.24 4.00 0.92
C GLU A 60 7.82 2.64 1.30
N SER A 61 8.14 1.83 0.30
CA SER A 61 8.80 0.54 0.52
C SER A 61 10.23 0.78 1.01
N THR A 62 10.52 0.30 2.22
CA THR A 62 11.88 0.35 2.80
C THR A 62 12.86 -0.56 2.07
N THR A 63 12.36 -1.55 1.32
CA THR A 63 13.18 -2.49 0.53
C THR A 63 13.42 -1.99 -0.88
N THR A 64 12.45 -1.28 -1.48
CA THR A 64 12.58 -0.77 -2.84
C THR A 64 12.24 0.71 -2.91
N GLN A 65 13.28 1.52 -3.09
CA GLN A 65 13.15 2.96 -3.20
C GLN A 65 12.28 3.32 -4.42
N GLY A 66 11.36 4.26 -4.22
CA GLY A 66 10.42 4.69 -5.25
C GLY A 66 9.24 3.75 -5.49
N GLN A 67 9.10 2.69 -4.69
CA GLN A 67 7.85 1.94 -4.62
C GLN A 67 6.99 2.45 -3.48
N PHE A 68 5.71 2.71 -3.78
CA PHE A 68 4.72 3.10 -2.78
C PHE A 68 3.70 2.01 -2.61
N VAL A 69 3.39 1.71 -1.35
CA VAL A 69 2.49 0.65 -0.95
C VAL A 69 1.34 1.27 -0.16
N LEU A 70 0.12 1.10 -0.68
CA LEU A 70 -1.10 1.40 0.05
C LEU A 70 -1.39 0.23 0.99
N SER A 71 -1.40 0.51 2.28
CA SER A 71 -1.78 -0.44 3.31
C SER A 71 -3.14 -0.05 3.84
N GLY A 72 -4.12 -0.96 3.80
CA GLY A 72 -5.47 -0.67 4.27
C GLY A 72 -6.09 -1.85 4.99
N ARG A 73 -6.93 -1.55 5.97
CA ARG A 73 -7.61 -2.53 6.81
C ARG A 73 -8.91 -2.96 6.14
N HIS A 74 -9.07 -4.27 5.97
CA HIS A 74 -10.30 -4.90 5.54
C HIS A 74 -10.77 -5.89 6.62
N SER A 75 -12.04 -6.32 6.56
CA SER A 75 -12.60 -7.35 7.45
C SER A 75 -11.76 -8.62 7.54
N ALA A 76 -11.16 -9.01 6.42
CA ALA A 76 -10.33 -10.20 6.31
C ALA A 76 -8.88 -10.00 6.82
N GLY A 77 -8.48 -8.77 7.15
CA GLY A 77 -7.12 -8.41 7.54
C GLY A 77 -6.57 -7.19 6.81
N VAL A 78 -5.31 -6.87 7.05
CA VAL A 78 -4.62 -5.77 6.37
C VAL A 78 -4.19 -6.22 4.98
N LYS A 79 -4.41 -5.35 4.00
CA LYS A 79 -3.99 -5.54 2.62
C LYS A 79 -2.91 -4.55 2.26
N HIS A 80 -1.94 -5.02 1.49
CA HIS A 80 -0.86 -4.20 0.97
C HIS A 80 -0.91 -4.23 -0.56
N LEU A 81 -1.09 -3.07 -1.18
CA LEU A 81 -1.18 -2.92 -2.63
C LEU A 81 -0.03 -2.05 -3.12
N LEU A 82 0.68 -2.52 -4.13
CA LEU A 82 1.69 -1.73 -4.81
C LEU A 82 0.99 -0.73 -5.74
N LEU A 83 1.31 0.55 -5.58
CA LEU A 83 0.73 1.64 -6.36
C LEU A 83 1.54 2.01 -7.60
N ILE A 84 2.81 1.58 -7.65
CA ILE A 84 3.73 1.92 -8.73
C ILE A 84 4.16 0.63 -9.44
N ASP A 85 3.92 0.59 -10.74
CA ASP A 85 4.34 -0.51 -11.61
C ASP A 85 5.86 -0.52 -11.83
N PRO A 86 6.44 -1.64 -12.32
CA PRO A 86 7.87 -1.68 -12.67
C PRO A 86 8.28 -0.64 -13.74
N GLU A 87 7.31 -0.07 -14.47
CA GLU A 87 7.53 1.04 -15.40
C GLU A 87 7.56 2.43 -14.73
N GLY A 88 7.37 2.52 -13.40
CA GLY A 88 7.33 3.79 -12.65
C GLY A 88 5.99 4.53 -12.72
N VAL A 89 4.93 3.90 -13.22
CA VAL A 89 3.61 4.53 -13.41
C VAL A 89 2.69 4.21 -12.24
N VAL A 90 1.98 5.22 -11.73
CA VAL A 90 0.98 5.03 -10.66
C VAL A 90 -0.30 4.41 -11.25
N ARG A 91 -0.64 3.19 -10.81
CA ARG A 91 -1.90 2.55 -11.24
C ARG A 91 -2.39 1.51 -10.23
N THR A 92 -3.68 1.23 -10.30
CA THR A 92 -4.33 0.08 -9.68
C THR A 92 -4.59 -1.00 -10.76
N LYS A 93 -5.25 -2.10 -10.36
CA LYS A 93 -5.57 -3.22 -11.26
C LYS A 93 -6.33 -2.82 -12.53
N ASP A 94 -7.21 -1.82 -12.44
CA ASP A 94 -8.10 -1.40 -13.53
C ASP A 94 -7.90 0.07 -13.97
N CYS A 95 -7.22 0.90 -13.17
CA CYS A 95 -7.13 2.34 -13.42
C CYS A 95 -5.70 2.85 -13.33
N LYS A 96 -5.31 3.76 -14.23
CA LYS A 96 -4.05 4.49 -14.17
C LYS A 96 -4.30 5.90 -13.64
N PHE A 97 -3.36 6.43 -12.88
CA PHE A 97 -3.47 7.74 -12.26
C PHE A 97 -2.18 8.54 -12.48
N ASP A 98 -2.30 9.85 -12.51
CA ASP A 98 -1.14 10.75 -12.66
C ASP A 98 -0.28 10.82 -11.39
N SER A 99 -0.88 10.55 -10.22
CA SER A 99 -0.20 10.64 -8.92
C SER A 99 -0.89 9.79 -7.87
N ILE A 100 -0.14 9.43 -6.82
CA ILE A 100 -0.67 8.63 -5.69
C ILE A 100 -1.81 9.37 -4.98
N SER A 101 -1.67 10.68 -4.77
CA SER A 101 -2.73 11.49 -4.16
C SER A 101 -4.02 11.45 -4.96
N HIS A 102 -3.93 11.51 -6.29
CA HIS A 102 -5.10 11.41 -7.16
C HIS A 102 -5.77 10.04 -7.01
N LEU A 103 -4.99 8.95 -7.05
CA LEU A 103 -5.49 7.59 -6.84
C LEU A 103 -6.23 7.47 -5.52
N VAL A 104 -5.63 7.91 -4.41
CA VAL A 104 -6.23 7.82 -3.08
C VAL A 104 -7.50 8.65 -3.01
N ASN A 105 -7.44 9.92 -3.43
CA ASN A 105 -8.58 10.83 -3.39
C ASN A 105 -9.74 10.34 -4.26
N TYR A 106 -9.45 9.77 -5.43
CA TYR A 106 -10.48 9.21 -6.30
C TYR A 106 -11.26 8.08 -5.61
N HIS A 107 -10.57 7.12 -5.00
CA HIS A 107 -11.23 6.00 -4.32
C HIS A 107 -11.91 6.44 -3.02
N LYS A 108 -11.32 7.40 -2.30
CA LYS A 108 -11.88 7.95 -1.05
C LYS A 108 -13.16 8.76 -1.30
N ASP A 109 -13.09 9.76 -2.18
CA ASP A 109 -14.20 10.70 -2.45
C ASP A 109 -15.39 10.02 -3.11
N ASN A 110 -15.13 9.09 -4.04
CA ASN A 110 -16.17 8.34 -4.73
C ASN A 110 -16.61 7.07 -3.98
N HIS A 111 -15.98 6.75 -2.84
CA HIS A 111 -16.15 5.50 -2.11
C HIS A 111 -15.97 4.24 -2.98
N PHE A 112 -15.13 4.32 -4.02
CA PHE A 112 -14.87 3.17 -4.89
C PHE A 112 -13.89 2.21 -4.21
N PRO A 113 -14.24 0.91 -4.07
CA PRO A 113 -13.31 -0.07 -3.55
C PRO A 113 -12.18 -0.36 -4.52
N ILE A 114 -10.97 -0.52 -4.00
CA ILE A 114 -9.85 -1.02 -4.77
C ILE A 114 -9.91 -2.55 -4.80
N LEU A 115 -10.05 -3.11 -6.00
CA LEU A 115 -10.08 -4.55 -6.21
C LEU A 115 -8.67 -5.15 -6.20
N THR A 116 -8.35 -5.91 -5.15
CA THR A 116 -7.06 -6.61 -5.01
C THR A 116 -7.28 -8.10 -4.74
N GLN A 117 -6.66 -8.97 -5.54
CA GLN A 117 -6.72 -10.45 -5.43
C GLN A 117 -8.14 -11.03 -5.18
N GLY A 118 -9.18 -10.41 -5.75
CA GLY A 118 -10.57 -10.86 -5.59
C GLY A 118 -11.26 -10.36 -4.32
N THR A 119 -10.69 -9.37 -3.63
CA THR A 119 -11.28 -8.75 -2.44
C THR A 119 -11.25 -7.23 -2.59
N GLU A 120 -12.30 -6.57 -2.11
CA GLU A 120 -12.45 -5.11 -2.12
C GLU A 120 -11.68 -4.46 -0.95
N LEU A 121 -11.07 -3.30 -1.18
CA LEU A 121 -10.45 -2.48 -0.13
C LEU A 121 -11.04 -1.08 -0.22
N HIS A 122 -11.77 -0.67 0.81
CA HIS A 122 -12.36 0.66 0.89
C HIS A 122 -11.40 1.61 1.59
N LEU A 123 -11.20 2.80 1.01
CA LEU A 123 -10.43 3.87 1.63
C LEU A 123 -11.39 4.82 2.31
N LEU A 124 -11.66 4.59 3.59
CA LEU A 124 -12.60 5.41 4.37
C LEU A 124 -11.82 6.42 5.20
N GLU A 125 -11.06 5.93 6.16
CA GLU A 125 -10.38 6.75 7.16
C GLU A 125 -8.87 6.79 6.90
N PRO A 126 -8.29 7.97 6.58
CA PRO A 126 -6.85 8.12 6.44
C PRO A 126 -6.19 8.07 7.82
N VAL A 127 -5.22 7.18 8.02
CA VAL A 127 -4.41 7.19 9.23
C VAL A 127 -3.40 8.32 9.14
N VAL A 128 -3.58 9.35 9.96
CA VAL A 128 -2.75 10.56 9.95
C VAL A 128 -1.38 10.27 10.55
N CYS A 129 -0.29 10.63 9.86
CA CYS A 129 1.04 10.66 10.47
C CYS A 129 1.25 11.99 11.21
N ASN A 130 1.66 11.91 12.48
CA ASN A 130 1.94 13.09 13.28
C ASN A 130 3.35 13.61 12.92
N LYS A 131 3.42 14.58 12.01
CA LYS A 131 4.69 15.13 11.47
C LYS A 131 5.35 16.13 12.42
#